data_AF-A0A409YI79-F1
#
_entry.id   AF-A0A409YI79-F1
#
_cell.length_a   1.000
_cell.length_b   1.000
_cell.length_c   1.000
_cell.angle_alpha   90.00
_cell.angle_beta   90.00
_cell.angle_gamma   90.00
#
_symmetry.space_group_name_H-M   'P 1'
#
loop_
_entity.id
_entity.type
_entity.pdbx_description
1 polymer ?
#
loop_
_entity_poly.entity_id
_entity_poly.type
_entity_poly.pdbx_seq_one_letter_code
_entity_poly.pdbx_strand_id
1 'polypeptide(L)'
;MFRYILTSFLLVSMVAGAPVSAEWDADLATRENFYTLMRRQDCSTFQGCHDCLGKAGCGYSKTDFKCEQVGKSSANMVTTVTGCPQIDQLQGHFPAVNKDATHNPTGTKAGIHTPEVKQELDRIAGHVFHGAGSSDSKGGRHTSDSYEAANKGAKVTDHNGVTHITQYDNKKTAWDSAHYSEVDIRNMCAVALKLRLGAGKDIAAYVVQSPHGQPVCVETFSAGTGSCYPKGTGIPKEGLNNPC
;
A
#
# COMPACT_ATOMS: atom_id res chain seq x y z
N MET A 1 -43.52 -9.93 -80.61
CA MET A 1 -43.33 -8.51 -80.24
C MET A 1 -41.97 -8.38 -79.57
N PHE A 2 -41.09 -7.53 -80.13
CA PHE A 2 -39.84 -6.91 -79.63
C PHE A 2 -38.83 -7.78 -78.83
N ARG A 3 -37.61 -8.15 -79.32
CA ARG A 3 -36.39 -7.42 -79.80
C ARG A 3 -35.59 -6.67 -78.72
N TYR A 4 -34.26 -6.66 -78.94
CA TYR A 4 -33.10 -6.05 -78.22
C TYR A 4 -32.39 -7.01 -77.23
N ILE A 5 -31.21 -7.59 -77.51
CA ILE A 5 -29.84 -7.05 -77.76
C ILE A 5 -29.36 -6.14 -76.63
N LEU A 6 -28.38 -6.59 -75.84
CA LEU A 6 -27.05 -5.96 -75.72
C LEU A 6 -26.14 -6.74 -74.75
N THR A 7 -25.13 -7.40 -75.31
CA THR A 7 -23.86 -7.71 -74.66
C THR A 7 -23.21 -6.41 -74.19
N SER A 8 -22.86 -6.32 -72.89
CA SER A 8 -22.07 -5.22 -72.35
C SER A 8 -20.84 -5.79 -71.66
N PHE A 9 -19.69 -5.58 -72.31
CA PHE A 9 -18.37 -5.72 -71.74
C PHE A 9 -18.23 -4.76 -70.56
N LEU A 10 -18.03 -5.28 -69.35
CA LEU A 10 -17.57 -4.49 -68.22
C LEU A 10 -16.05 -4.30 -68.35
N LEU A 11 -15.66 -3.08 -68.73
CA LEU A 11 -14.30 -2.59 -68.54
C LEU A 11 -13.96 -2.64 -67.05
N VAL A 12 -12.91 -3.38 -66.71
CA VAL A 12 -12.20 -3.23 -65.44
C VAL A 12 -11.49 -1.87 -65.47
N SER A 13 -12.08 -0.87 -64.82
CA SER A 13 -11.36 0.36 -64.49
C SER A 13 -10.46 0.06 -63.30
N MET A 14 -9.15 -0.07 -63.55
CA MET A 14 -8.15 0.04 -62.50
C MET A 14 -8.16 1.49 -62.02
N VAL A 15 -8.85 1.76 -60.90
CA VAL A 15 -8.58 2.98 -60.14
C VAL A 15 -7.32 2.70 -59.34
N ALA A 16 -6.20 3.25 -59.81
CA ALA A 16 -4.99 3.37 -59.02
C ALA A 16 -5.32 4.20 -57.77
N GLY A 17 -5.50 3.55 -56.63
CA GLY A 17 -5.52 4.22 -55.35
C GLY A 17 -4.15 4.84 -55.13
N ALA A 18 -4.08 6.18 -55.22
CA ALA A 18 -2.91 6.92 -54.76
C ALA A 18 -2.60 6.51 -53.32
N PRO A 19 -1.32 6.35 -52.93
CA PRO A 19 -0.99 6.19 -51.53
C PRO A 19 -1.46 7.46 -50.82
N VAL A 20 -2.47 7.32 -49.96
CA VAL A 20 -2.82 8.37 -49.01
C VAL A 20 -1.61 8.48 -48.11
N SER A 21 -0.73 9.45 -48.38
CA SER A 21 0.23 9.86 -47.39
C SER A 21 -0.59 10.25 -46.18
N ALA A 22 -0.52 9.44 -45.11
CA ALA A 22 -0.94 9.88 -43.80
C ALA A 22 -0.07 11.10 -43.49
N GLU A 23 -0.57 12.27 -43.84
CA GLU A 23 -0.02 13.54 -43.43
C GLU A 23 -0.08 13.49 -41.90
N TRP A 24 1.08 13.28 -41.29
CA TRP A 24 1.23 13.33 -39.85
C TRP A 24 0.86 14.76 -39.45
N ASP A 25 -0.41 14.95 -39.10
CA ASP A 25 -0.91 16.20 -38.61
C ASP A 25 -0.31 16.39 -37.21
N ALA A 26 0.89 17.00 -37.19
CA ALA A 26 1.63 17.30 -35.98
C ALA A 26 0.78 18.12 -35.02
N ASP A 27 -0.20 18.87 -35.53
CA ASP A 27 -1.14 19.65 -34.72
C ASP A 27 -2.14 18.73 -34.01
N LEU A 28 -2.62 17.66 -34.64
CA LEU A 28 -3.47 16.65 -34.00
C LEU A 28 -2.72 15.91 -32.87
N ALA A 29 -1.47 15.50 -33.12
CA ALA A 29 -0.62 14.85 -32.11
C ALA A 29 -0.26 15.81 -30.95
N THR A 30 -0.05 17.09 -31.24
CA THR A 30 0.22 18.11 -30.22
C THR A 30 -1.04 18.41 -29.41
N ARG A 31 -2.22 18.43 -30.05
CA ARG A 31 -3.52 18.67 -29.40
C ARG A 31 -3.95 17.50 -28.52
N GLU A 32 -3.75 16.25 -28.96
CA GLU A 32 -3.92 15.04 -28.13
C GLU A 32 -2.99 15.08 -26.90
N ASN A 33 -1.71 15.44 -27.09
CA ASN A 33 -0.78 15.65 -25.98
C ASN A 33 -1.21 16.80 -25.05
N PHE A 34 -1.76 17.89 -25.61
CA PHE A 34 -2.26 19.02 -24.83
C PHE A 34 -3.50 18.65 -24.00
N TYR A 35 -4.45 17.90 -24.56
CA TYR A 35 -5.62 17.39 -23.83
C TYR A 35 -5.25 16.32 -22.79
N THR A 36 -4.18 15.57 -23.03
CA THR A 36 -3.63 14.59 -22.07
C THR A 36 -2.86 15.29 -20.94
N LEU A 37 -2.15 16.39 -21.24
CA LEU A 37 -1.49 17.25 -20.25
C LEU A 37 -2.49 18.09 -19.44
N MET A 38 -3.58 18.54 -20.06
CA MET A 38 -4.67 19.29 -19.40
C MET A 38 -5.62 18.40 -18.61
N ARG A 39 -5.68 17.09 -18.89
CA ARG A 39 -6.34 16.08 -18.05
C ARG A 39 -5.37 15.44 -17.05
N ARG A 40 -4.45 16.21 -16.47
CA ARG A 40 -3.93 15.84 -15.15
C ARG A 40 -5.11 15.91 -14.18
N GLN A 41 -5.72 14.76 -13.95
CA GLN A 41 -6.77 14.56 -12.97
C GLN A 41 -6.27 15.17 -11.65
N ASP A 42 -6.97 16.16 -11.12
CA ASP A 42 -6.64 16.69 -9.80
C ASP A 42 -7.04 15.66 -8.74
N CYS A 43 -6.09 14.77 -8.43
CA CYS A 43 -6.28 13.71 -7.45
C CYS A 43 -6.67 14.26 -6.08
N SER A 44 -6.31 15.51 -5.74
CA SER A 44 -6.59 16.09 -4.42
C SER A 44 -8.08 16.28 -4.12
N THR A 45 -8.94 16.20 -5.14
CA THR A 45 -10.39 16.33 -5.02
C THR A 45 -11.08 15.07 -4.49
N PHE A 46 -10.39 13.92 -4.49
CA PHE A 46 -10.95 12.64 -4.03
C PHE A 46 -10.66 12.39 -2.55
N GLN A 47 -11.70 11.96 -1.82
CA GLN A 47 -11.62 11.65 -0.40
C GLN A 47 -11.71 10.15 -0.17
N GLY A 48 -10.88 9.64 0.74
CA GLY A 48 -10.81 8.21 1.02
C GLY A 48 -10.02 7.42 -0.03
N CYS A 49 -9.55 6.26 0.38
CA CYS A 49 -8.67 5.43 -0.44
C CYS A 49 -9.39 4.85 -1.67
N HIS A 50 -10.60 4.31 -1.49
CA HIS A 50 -11.34 3.65 -2.58
C HIS A 50 -11.68 4.61 -3.72
N ASP A 51 -12.18 5.81 -3.40
CA ASP A 51 -12.52 6.82 -4.42
C ASP A 51 -11.30 7.33 -5.18
N CYS A 52 -10.16 7.45 -4.47
CA CYS A 52 -8.89 7.84 -5.06
C CYS A 52 -8.42 6.84 -6.11
N LEU A 53 -8.47 5.54 -5.80
CA LEU A 53 -7.94 4.48 -6.66
C LEU A 53 -8.88 4.08 -7.79
N GLY A 54 -10.11 4.58 -7.77
CA GLY A 54 -11.00 4.57 -8.94
C GLY A 54 -10.54 5.51 -10.07
N LYS A 55 -9.45 6.27 -9.90
CA LYS A 55 -8.97 7.29 -10.86
C LYS A 55 -7.58 6.97 -11.37
N ALA A 56 -7.45 6.92 -12.69
CA ALA A 56 -6.19 6.61 -13.35
C ALA A 56 -5.11 7.65 -12.99
N GLY A 57 -3.93 7.16 -12.58
CA GLY A 57 -2.79 8.01 -12.23
C GLY A 57 -2.84 8.63 -10.83
N CYS A 58 -3.86 8.32 -10.01
CA CYS A 58 -3.95 8.71 -8.61
C CYS A 58 -3.52 7.58 -7.67
N GLY A 59 -2.95 7.95 -6.53
CA GLY A 59 -2.55 7.06 -5.45
C GLY A 59 -2.90 7.69 -4.10
N TYR A 60 -3.25 6.86 -3.13
CA TYR A 60 -3.63 7.34 -1.82
C TYR A 60 -2.42 7.29 -0.87
N SER A 61 -2.03 8.42 -0.30
CA SER A 61 -0.88 8.51 0.59
C SER A 61 -1.13 7.73 1.88
N LYS A 62 -0.28 6.73 2.17
CA LYS A 62 -0.30 5.94 3.41
C LYS A 62 0.11 6.75 4.64
N THR A 63 0.77 7.89 4.41
CA THR A 63 1.25 8.82 5.43
C THR A 63 0.28 9.98 5.58
N ASP A 64 -0.04 10.68 4.49
CA ASP A 64 -0.79 11.93 4.55
C ASP A 64 -2.31 11.75 4.49
N PHE A 65 -2.80 10.53 4.19
CA PHE A 65 -4.23 10.20 4.06
C PHE A 65 -4.98 11.11 3.09
N LYS A 66 -4.35 11.39 1.97
CA LYS A 66 -4.92 12.16 0.86
C LYS A 66 -4.64 11.47 -0.46
N CYS A 67 -5.54 11.70 -1.40
CA CYS A 67 -5.35 11.30 -2.77
C CYS A 67 -4.41 12.27 -3.49
N GLU A 68 -3.41 11.74 -4.17
CA GLU A 68 -2.38 12.51 -4.85
C GLU A 68 -2.01 11.86 -6.18
N GLN A 69 -1.37 12.62 -7.06
CA GLN A 69 -0.81 12.05 -8.29
C GLN A 69 0.26 11.01 -7.93
N VAL A 70 0.23 9.84 -8.57
CA VAL A 70 1.32 8.86 -8.40
C VAL A 70 2.61 9.45 -8.94
N GLY A 71 3.54 9.72 -8.03
CA GLY A 71 4.88 10.21 -8.33
C GLY A 71 5.95 9.13 -8.19
N LYS A 72 7.23 9.55 -8.17
CA LYS A 72 8.39 8.65 -7.96
C LYS A 72 8.43 8.00 -6.57
N SER A 73 7.60 8.43 -5.63
CA SER A 73 7.51 7.91 -4.25
C SER A 73 6.31 6.96 -4.05
N SER A 74 6.08 6.06 -5.01
CA SER A 74 4.93 5.14 -5.00
C SER A 74 4.93 4.15 -3.83
N ALA A 75 6.07 3.86 -3.19
CA ALA A 75 6.15 2.93 -2.06
C ALA A 75 5.30 3.35 -0.85
N ASN A 76 5.15 4.67 -0.65
CA ASN A 76 4.33 5.26 0.43
C ASN A 76 2.89 5.54 -0.02
N MET A 77 2.50 5.04 -1.19
CA MET A 77 1.15 5.19 -1.73
C MET A 77 0.47 3.83 -1.82
N VAL A 78 -0.82 3.81 -1.51
CA VAL A 78 -1.70 2.76 -1.99
C VAL A 78 -2.00 3.06 -3.46
N THR A 79 -1.77 2.11 -4.33
CA THR A 79 -2.00 2.24 -5.78
C THR A 79 -2.99 1.21 -6.31
N THR A 80 -3.43 0.27 -5.46
CA THR A 80 -4.45 -0.73 -5.76
C THR A 80 -5.48 -0.79 -4.63
N VAL A 81 -6.74 -1.04 -4.97
CA VAL A 81 -7.84 -1.11 -3.99
C VAL A 81 -7.61 -2.17 -2.90
N THR A 82 -6.77 -3.17 -3.18
CA THR A 82 -6.35 -4.21 -2.23
C THR A 82 -5.72 -3.65 -0.96
N GLY A 83 -5.03 -2.50 -1.03
CA GLY A 83 -4.41 -1.87 0.14
C GLY A 83 -5.32 -0.93 0.92
N CYS A 84 -6.49 -0.57 0.40
CA CYS A 84 -7.41 0.35 1.08
C CYS A 84 -7.96 -0.16 2.41
N PRO A 85 -8.28 -1.46 2.59
CA PRO A 85 -8.73 -1.97 3.88
C PRO A 85 -7.80 -1.63 5.05
N GLN A 86 -6.47 -1.60 4.83
CA GLN A 86 -5.51 -1.21 5.87
C GLN A 86 -5.71 0.25 6.28
N ILE A 87 -5.88 1.13 5.28
CA ILE A 87 -6.15 2.56 5.50
C ILE A 87 -7.48 2.73 6.24
N ASP A 88 -8.52 2.00 5.82
CA ASP A 88 -9.85 2.08 6.44
C ASP A 88 -9.80 1.69 7.92
N GLN A 89 -9.12 0.59 8.27
CA GLN A 89 -8.93 0.20 9.67
C GLN A 89 -8.14 1.27 10.45
N LEU A 90 -7.06 1.78 9.85
CA LEU A 90 -6.20 2.76 10.49
C LEU A 90 -6.96 4.07 10.78
N GLN A 91 -7.74 4.57 9.81
CA GLN A 91 -8.56 5.77 9.96
C GLN A 91 -9.74 5.56 10.94
N GLY A 92 -10.21 4.32 11.11
CA GLY A 92 -11.18 3.98 12.15
C GLY A 92 -10.64 4.20 13.58
N HIS A 93 -9.32 4.07 13.78
CA HIS A 93 -8.66 4.32 15.08
C HIS A 93 -8.05 5.71 15.20
N PHE A 94 -7.64 6.28 14.07
CA PHE A 94 -6.95 7.55 13.95
C PHE A 94 -7.61 8.40 12.87
N PRO A 95 -8.79 8.97 13.15
CA PRO A 95 -9.54 9.72 12.16
C PRO A 95 -8.70 10.89 11.64
N ALA A 96 -8.59 11.00 10.31
CA ALA A 96 -7.95 12.13 9.67
C ALA A 96 -8.80 13.37 9.92
N VAL A 97 -8.28 14.32 10.69
CA VAL A 97 -8.96 15.60 10.96
C VAL A 97 -8.68 16.52 9.76
N ASN A 98 -9.54 16.49 8.76
CA ASN A 98 -9.44 17.41 7.63
C ASN A 98 -9.60 18.85 8.16
N LYS A 99 -8.60 19.72 7.92
CA LYS A 99 -8.66 21.19 8.10
C LYS A 99 -9.25 21.68 9.43
N ASP A 100 -8.68 21.27 10.56
CA ASP A 100 -8.89 22.00 11.82
C ASP A 100 -7.59 22.67 12.29
N ALA A 101 -7.53 23.99 12.13
CA ALA A 101 -6.42 24.83 12.57
C ALA A 101 -6.35 24.99 14.11
N THR A 102 -7.41 24.65 14.83
CA THR A 102 -7.45 24.68 16.31
C THR A 102 -6.87 23.40 16.92
N HIS A 103 -6.91 22.28 16.20
CA HIS A 103 -6.40 20.99 16.65
C HIS A 103 -5.09 20.54 15.99
N ASN A 104 -4.69 21.16 14.86
CA ASN A 104 -3.42 20.90 14.18
C ASN A 104 -2.74 22.22 13.70
N PRO A 105 -2.23 23.05 14.62
CA PRO A 105 -1.67 24.36 14.29
C PRO A 105 -0.31 24.30 13.56
N THR A 106 0.34 23.13 13.52
CA THR A 106 1.68 22.95 12.93
C THR A 106 1.68 22.28 11.56
N GLY A 107 0.52 21.80 11.08
CA GLY A 107 0.40 21.19 9.75
C GLY A 107 1.26 19.94 9.54
N THR A 108 1.76 19.32 10.60
CA THR A 108 2.61 18.13 10.52
C THR A 108 1.76 16.92 10.18
N LYS A 109 1.74 16.62 8.88
CA LYS A 109 1.31 15.41 8.21
C LYS A 109 1.51 14.14 9.04
N ALA A 110 0.40 13.48 9.36
CA ALA A 110 0.02 12.17 8.88
C ALA A 110 -1.32 11.82 9.55
N GLY A 111 -1.90 10.67 9.26
CA GLY A 111 -2.93 10.06 10.10
C GLY A 111 -2.52 10.18 11.56
N ILE A 112 -3.37 10.84 12.33
CA ILE A 112 -2.99 11.41 13.61
C ILE A 112 -2.98 10.27 14.63
N HIS A 113 -1.82 9.64 14.83
CA HIS A 113 -1.62 8.77 15.99
C HIS A 113 -1.75 9.62 17.26
N THR A 114 -2.31 9.05 18.33
CA THR A 114 -2.26 9.74 19.62
C THR A 114 -0.80 9.89 20.06
N PRO A 115 -0.45 10.93 20.84
CA PRO A 115 0.93 11.14 21.29
C PRO A 115 1.58 9.90 21.92
N GLU A 116 0.79 9.12 22.67
CA GLU A 116 1.22 7.89 23.32
C GLU A 116 1.58 6.79 22.32
N VAL A 117 0.74 6.60 21.29
CA VAL A 117 1.03 5.63 20.22
C VAL A 117 2.25 6.05 19.43
N LYS A 118 2.37 7.35 19.09
CA LYS A 118 3.54 7.87 18.38
C LYS A 118 4.83 7.69 19.20
N GLN A 119 4.80 8.05 20.47
CA GLN A 119 5.94 7.90 21.37
C GLN A 119 6.40 6.44 21.45
N GLU A 120 5.45 5.51 21.59
CA GLU A 120 5.77 4.09 21.67
C GLU A 120 6.30 3.56 20.33
N LEU A 121 5.71 3.94 19.19
CA LEU A 121 6.21 3.60 17.86
C LEU A 121 7.65 4.06 17.64
N ASP A 122 7.95 5.32 17.99
CA ASP A 122 9.29 5.88 17.85
C ASP A 122 10.29 5.17 18.76
N ARG A 123 9.87 4.81 19.98
CA ARG A 123 10.67 4.06 20.95
C ARG A 123 11.02 2.66 20.45
N ILE A 124 10.06 1.93 19.88
CA ILE A 124 10.27 0.54 19.44
C ILE A 124 10.89 0.43 18.04
N ALA A 125 10.83 1.48 17.20
CA ALA A 125 11.20 1.42 15.80
C ALA A 125 12.61 0.84 15.55
N GLY A 126 13.61 1.26 16.34
CA GLY A 126 14.96 0.73 16.22
C GLY A 126 15.02 -0.79 16.46
N HIS A 127 14.29 -1.28 17.46
CA HIS A 127 14.19 -2.71 17.74
C HIS A 127 13.45 -3.45 16.62
N VAL A 128 12.38 -2.86 16.09
CA VAL A 128 11.57 -3.44 15.02
C VAL A 128 12.35 -3.60 13.72
N PHE A 129 13.02 -2.54 13.25
CA PHE A 129 13.63 -2.51 11.91
C PHE A 129 15.11 -2.89 11.88
N HIS A 130 15.83 -2.76 13.00
CA HIS A 130 17.29 -2.97 13.05
C HIS A 130 17.72 -3.96 14.14
N GLY A 131 16.84 -4.24 15.09
CA GLY A 131 17.16 -5.02 16.29
C GLY A 131 17.78 -4.16 17.37
N ALA A 132 17.74 -4.66 18.61
CA ALA A 132 18.60 -4.09 19.63
C ALA A 132 20.07 -4.35 19.22
N GLY A 133 20.98 -3.41 19.50
CA GLY A 133 22.43 -3.61 19.32
C GLY A 133 23.03 -4.73 20.20
N SER A 134 22.20 -5.59 20.80
CA SER A 134 22.60 -6.79 21.52
C SER A 134 22.79 -7.97 20.57
N SER A 135 23.61 -8.92 21.01
CA SER A 135 23.93 -10.19 20.34
C SER A 135 22.79 -11.22 20.38
N ASP A 136 21.60 -10.86 20.86
CA ASP A 136 20.45 -11.77 20.90
C ASP A 136 19.87 -11.93 19.48
N SER A 137 20.01 -13.14 18.93
CA SER A 137 19.46 -13.54 17.64
C SER A 137 17.94 -13.62 17.62
N LYS A 138 17.28 -13.59 18.79
CA LYS A 138 15.82 -13.58 18.93
C LYS A 138 15.27 -12.19 19.26
N GLY A 139 16.13 -11.23 19.59
CA GLY A 139 15.75 -9.86 19.93
C GLY A 139 15.58 -8.97 18.69
N GLY A 140 14.37 -8.49 18.43
CA GLY A 140 14.08 -7.49 17.39
C GLY A 140 14.21 -8.01 15.96
N ARG A 141 14.46 -7.12 14.99
CA ARG A 141 14.68 -7.44 13.56
C ARG A 141 13.49 -8.20 12.98
N HIS A 142 12.38 -7.49 12.87
CA HIS A 142 11.10 -8.06 12.48
C HIS A 142 10.82 -7.93 10.97
N THR A 143 11.78 -7.44 10.18
CA THR A 143 11.79 -7.58 8.71
C THR A 143 12.74 -8.70 8.28
N SER A 144 12.45 -9.38 7.16
CA SER A 144 13.30 -10.45 6.65
C SER A 144 14.72 -9.98 6.39
N ASP A 145 14.91 -8.83 5.74
CA ASP A 145 16.25 -8.28 5.45
C ASP A 145 17.06 -8.04 6.72
N SER A 146 16.45 -7.42 7.74
CA SER A 146 17.15 -7.12 8.99
C SER A 146 17.50 -8.39 9.76
N TYR A 147 16.60 -9.38 9.74
CA TYR A 147 16.81 -10.64 10.43
C TYR A 147 17.89 -11.49 9.75
N GLU A 148 17.84 -11.63 8.43
CA GLU A 148 18.78 -12.44 7.64
C GLU A 148 20.19 -11.83 7.62
N ALA A 149 20.30 -10.50 7.58
CA ALA A 149 21.58 -9.81 7.68
C ALA A 149 22.31 -10.13 9.00
N ALA A 150 21.56 -10.26 10.10
CA ALA A 150 22.10 -10.58 11.42
C ALA A 150 22.27 -12.09 11.66
N ASN A 151 21.48 -12.93 10.99
CA ASN A 151 21.43 -14.38 11.21
C ASN A 151 21.79 -15.14 9.93
N LYS A 152 23.06 -15.05 9.55
CA LYS A 152 23.57 -15.73 8.35
C LYS A 152 23.30 -17.24 8.42
N GLY A 153 22.60 -17.75 7.41
CA GLY A 153 22.24 -19.16 7.31
C GLY A 153 20.93 -19.55 8.00
N ALA A 154 20.18 -18.58 8.54
CA ALA A 154 18.81 -18.83 8.99
C ALA A 154 17.97 -19.44 7.86
N LYS A 155 17.20 -20.48 8.19
CA LYS A 155 16.39 -21.20 7.21
C LYS A 155 14.94 -20.79 7.32
N VAL A 156 14.35 -20.40 6.19
CA VAL A 156 12.90 -20.23 6.08
C VAL A 156 12.25 -21.61 6.22
N THR A 157 11.31 -21.72 7.15
CA THR A 157 10.51 -22.94 7.39
C THR A 157 9.10 -22.81 6.88
N ASP A 158 8.59 -21.59 6.78
CA ASP A 158 7.29 -21.28 6.20
C ASP A 158 7.30 -19.87 5.62
N HIS A 159 6.54 -19.67 4.55
CA HIS A 159 6.29 -18.37 3.95
C HIS A 159 4.88 -18.35 3.40
N ASN A 160 4.03 -17.49 3.97
CA ASN A 160 2.68 -17.32 3.47
C ASN A 160 2.69 -16.32 2.31
N GLY A 161 2.55 -16.81 1.08
CA GLY A 161 2.56 -15.97 -0.12
C GLY A 161 1.35 -15.03 -0.30
N VAL A 162 0.35 -15.11 0.59
CA VAL A 162 -0.83 -14.21 0.58
C VAL A 162 -0.64 -13.05 1.57
N THR A 163 -0.09 -13.34 2.76
CA THR A 163 0.18 -12.33 3.79
C THR A 163 1.61 -11.81 3.76
N HIS A 164 2.51 -12.44 3.00
CA HIS A 164 3.93 -12.14 2.92
C HIS A 164 4.63 -12.12 4.29
N ILE A 165 4.23 -13.03 5.18
CA ILE A 165 4.92 -13.26 6.46
C ILE A 165 5.80 -14.49 6.31
N THR A 166 7.07 -14.33 6.69
CA THR A 166 8.09 -15.38 6.67
C THR A 166 8.32 -15.89 8.09
N GLN A 167 8.49 -17.20 8.24
CA GLN A 167 8.90 -17.86 9.48
C GLN A 167 10.23 -18.58 9.30
N TYR A 168 11.13 -18.42 10.26
CA TYR A 168 12.43 -19.08 10.31
C TYR A 168 12.44 -20.28 11.26
N ASP A 169 13.48 -21.11 11.18
CA ASP A 169 13.71 -22.34 11.95
C ASP A 169 13.62 -22.20 13.47
N ASN A 170 13.97 -21.05 14.02
CA ASN A 170 13.79 -20.73 15.44
C ASN A 170 12.36 -20.25 15.79
N LYS A 171 11.40 -20.41 14.89
CA LYS A 171 10.00 -19.93 14.96
C LYS A 171 9.87 -18.41 14.96
N LYS A 172 10.93 -17.67 14.63
CA LYS A 172 10.86 -16.22 14.43
C LYS A 172 10.01 -15.93 13.20
N THR A 173 9.09 -15.00 13.33
CA THR A 173 8.35 -14.43 12.21
C THR A 173 8.85 -13.02 11.87
N ALA A 174 8.76 -12.69 10.59
CA ALA A 174 9.15 -11.41 10.05
C ALA A 174 8.24 -11.00 8.88
N TRP A 175 8.07 -9.69 8.69
CA TRP A 175 7.50 -9.14 7.46
C TRP A 175 8.50 -9.30 6.32
N ASP A 176 8.05 -9.80 5.18
CA ASP A 176 8.88 -9.86 4.00
C ASP A 176 9.17 -8.44 3.48
N SER A 177 10.44 -8.03 3.54
CA SER A 177 10.90 -6.71 3.11
C SER A 177 10.62 -6.42 1.63
N ALA A 178 10.46 -7.44 0.79
CA ALA A 178 10.11 -7.24 -0.62
C ALA A 178 8.66 -6.76 -0.81
N HIS A 179 7.82 -6.99 0.20
CA HIS A 179 6.37 -6.75 0.13
C HIS A 179 5.87 -5.68 1.12
N TYR A 180 6.58 -5.49 2.23
CA TYR A 180 6.24 -4.51 3.25
C TYR A 180 7.19 -3.33 3.25
N SER A 181 6.66 -2.11 3.05
CA SER A 181 7.40 -0.90 3.36
C SER A 181 7.44 -0.65 4.87
N GLU A 182 8.40 0.17 5.33
CA GLU A 182 8.43 0.61 6.73
C GLU A 182 7.12 1.30 7.15
N VAL A 183 6.49 2.05 6.23
CA VAL A 183 5.22 2.73 6.47
C VAL A 183 4.08 1.72 6.67
N ASP A 184 4.04 0.65 5.88
CA ASP A 184 3.04 -0.41 6.06
C ASP A 184 3.15 -1.05 7.45
N ILE A 185 4.38 -1.35 7.87
CA ILE A 185 4.66 -1.94 9.18
C ILE A 185 4.26 -0.99 10.30
N ARG A 186 4.66 0.29 10.22
CA ARG A 186 4.29 1.32 11.21
C ARG A 186 2.77 1.47 11.32
N ASN A 187 2.06 1.48 10.20
CA ASN A 187 0.60 1.57 10.17
C ASN A 187 -0.06 0.39 10.90
N MET A 188 0.39 -0.84 10.64
CA MET A 188 -0.13 -2.02 11.35
C MET A 188 0.21 -1.97 12.84
N CYS A 189 1.45 -1.61 13.18
CA CYS A 189 1.89 -1.47 14.57
C CYS A 189 1.11 -0.40 15.33
N ALA A 190 0.76 0.71 14.69
CA ALA A 190 -0.03 1.77 15.29
C ALA A 190 -1.40 1.26 15.77
N VAL A 191 -2.09 0.48 14.94
CA VAL A 191 -3.37 -0.14 15.29
C VAL A 191 -3.21 -1.12 16.46
N ALA A 192 -2.26 -2.05 16.36
CA ALA A 192 -2.02 -3.04 17.41
C ALA A 192 -1.64 -2.39 18.76
N LEU A 193 -0.81 -1.35 18.73
CA LEU A 193 -0.44 -0.57 19.91
C LEU A 193 -1.63 0.15 20.51
N LYS A 194 -2.46 0.82 19.70
CA LYS A 194 -3.67 1.50 20.17
C LYS A 194 -4.59 0.54 20.91
N LEU A 195 -4.81 -0.65 20.36
CA LEU A 195 -5.64 -1.69 20.96
C LEU A 195 -5.04 -2.22 22.26
N ARG A 196 -3.73 -2.52 22.28
CA ARG A 196 -3.03 -2.96 23.50
C ARG A 196 -3.10 -1.94 24.62
N LEU A 197 -2.80 -0.67 24.32
CA LEU A 197 -2.84 0.43 25.28
C LEU A 197 -4.26 0.64 25.81
N GLY A 198 -5.27 0.60 24.93
CA GLY A 198 -6.68 0.70 25.33
C GLY A 198 -7.15 -0.46 26.21
N ALA A 199 -6.57 -1.65 26.04
CA ALA A 199 -6.84 -2.81 26.89
C ALA A 199 -6.02 -2.83 28.20
N GLY A 200 -5.09 -1.88 28.40
CA GLY A 200 -4.24 -1.83 29.59
C GLY A 200 -3.29 -3.04 29.74
N LYS A 201 -2.85 -3.63 28.62
CA LYS A 201 -1.99 -4.83 28.63
C LYS A 201 -0.52 -4.51 28.34
N ASP A 202 0.38 -5.22 29.02
CA ASP A 202 1.83 -5.13 28.74
C ASP A 202 2.22 -5.85 27.46
N ILE A 203 1.52 -6.94 27.14
CA ILE A 203 1.68 -7.73 25.91
C ILE A 203 0.31 -8.13 25.37
N ALA A 204 0.10 -7.96 24.07
CA ALA A 204 -1.11 -8.41 23.41
C ALA A 204 -0.89 -8.55 21.90
N ALA A 205 -1.62 -9.48 21.29
CA ALA A 205 -1.70 -9.62 19.85
C ALA A 205 -3.13 -9.32 19.38
N TYR A 206 -3.24 -8.58 18.28
CA TYR A 206 -4.53 -8.21 17.70
C TYR A 206 -4.54 -8.50 16.21
N VAL A 207 -5.74 -8.75 15.68
CA VAL A 207 -5.97 -8.90 14.26
C VAL A 207 -5.94 -7.52 13.59
N VAL A 208 -4.98 -7.34 12.69
CA VAL A 208 -4.73 -6.09 11.95
C VAL A 208 -4.74 -6.37 10.45
N GLN A 209 -5.20 -5.41 9.67
CA GLN A 209 -5.29 -5.48 8.24
C GLN A 209 -3.93 -5.18 7.60
N SER A 210 -3.43 -6.10 6.78
CA SER A 210 -2.21 -5.91 5.98
C SER A 210 -2.47 -5.08 4.72
N PRO A 211 -1.44 -4.48 4.09
CA PRO A 211 -1.58 -3.79 2.80
C PRO A 211 -1.92 -4.74 1.64
N HIS A 212 -1.94 -6.06 1.89
CA HIS A 212 -2.23 -7.10 0.90
C HIS A 212 -3.68 -7.57 0.95
N GLY A 213 -4.56 -6.82 1.63
CA GLY A 213 -5.98 -7.15 1.72
C GLY A 213 -6.29 -8.36 2.60
N GLN A 214 -5.32 -8.88 3.35
CA GLN A 214 -5.52 -9.97 4.31
C GLN A 214 -5.33 -9.53 5.77
N PRO A 215 -6.12 -10.04 6.72
CA PRO A 215 -5.86 -9.84 8.13
C PRO A 215 -4.64 -10.68 8.57
N VAL A 216 -3.89 -10.16 9.53
CA VAL A 216 -2.72 -10.78 10.15
C VAL A 216 -2.74 -10.54 11.65
N CYS A 217 -2.12 -11.42 12.43
CA CYS A 217 -1.90 -11.17 13.85
C CYS A 217 -0.65 -10.33 14.05
N VAL A 218 -0.77 -9.23 14.79
CA VAL A 218 0.36 -8.38 15.17
C VAL A 218 0.46 -8.33 16.68
N GLU A 219 1.57 -8.82 17.22
CA GLU A 219 1.87 -8.76 18.65
C GLU A 219 2.69 -7.52 18.97
N THR A 220 2.32 -6.85 20.07
CA THR A 220 3.08 -5.74 20.62
C THR A 220 3.30 -5.94 22.11
N PHE A 221 4.43 -5.46 22.62
CA PHE A 221 4.72 -5.45 24.05
C PHE A 221 5.56 -4.24 24.46
N SER A 222 5.45 -3.83 25.72
CA SER A 222 6.18 -2.69 26.31
C SER A 222 7.51 -3.06 26.96
N ALA A 223 7.64 -4.31 27.45
CA ALA A 223 8.80 -4.77 28.22
C ALA A 223 10.15 -4.56 27.49
N GLY A 224 11.18 -4.14 28.24
CA GLY A 224 12.50 -3.86 27.68
C GLY A 224 12.46 -2.75 26.62
N THR A 225 13.01 -3.03 25.44
CA THR A 225 12.93 -2.10 24.29
C THR A 225 11.54 -2.02 23.67
N GLY A 226 10.61 -2.89 24.08
CA GLY A 226 9.33 -3.12 23.42
C GLY A 226 9.49 -3.72 22.03
N SER A 227 8.39 -4.14 21.42
CA SER A 227 8.36 -4.54 20.01
C SER A 227 6.97 -4.49 19.42
N CYS A 228 6.94 -4.63 18.09
CA CYS A 228 5.80 -4.93 17.26
C CYS A 228 6.25 -5.93 16.20
N TYR A 229 5.50 -7.01 15.96
CA TYR A 229 5.86 -8.02 14.97
C TYR A 229 4.68 -8.90 14.52
N PRO A 230 4.75 -9.56 13.34
CA PRO A 230 3.68 -10.46 12.93
C PRO A 230 3.75 -11.74 13.75
N LYS A 231 2.63 -12.22 14.31
CA LYS A 231 2.57 -13.42 15.14
C LYS A 231 2.04 -14.61 14.34
N GLY A 232 2.95 -15.51 13.95
CA GLY A 232 2.63 -16.63 13.07
C GLY A 232 2.42 -16.21 11.61
N THR A 233 2.28 -17.20 10.74
CA THR A 233 2.08 -17.03 9.28
C THR A 233 0.64 -17.25 8.83
N GLY A 234 -0.21 -17.79 9.72
CA GLY A 234 -1.60 -18.10 9.41
C GLY A 234 -2.50 -16.87 9.28
N ILE A 235 -3.60 -17.03 8.56
CA ILE A 235 -4.69 -16.04 8.55
C ILE A 235 -5.48 -16.21 9.85
N PRO A 236 -5.66 -15.15 10.65
CA PRO A 236 -6.44 -15.21 11.88
C PRO A 236 -7.90 -15.56 11.62
N LYS A 237 -8.51 -16.29 12.56
CA LYS A 237 -9.94 -16.63 12.51
C LYS A 237 -10.84 -15.52 13.01
N GLU A 238 -10.33 -14.72 13.94
CA GLU A 238 -11.06 -13.61 14.54
C GLU A 238 -11.13 -12.40 13.61
N GLY A 239 -12.16 -11.58 13.78
CA GLY A 239 -12.32 -10.34 13.02
C GLY A 239 -11.30 -9.27 13.42
N LEU A 240 -11.13 -8.25 12.56
CA LEU A 240 -10.28 -7.10 12.82
C LEU A 240 -10.51 -6.50 14.22
N ASN A 241 -9.44 -6.01 14.83
CA ASN A 241 -9.40 -5.39 16.17
C ASN A 241 -9.61 -6.35 17.36
N ASN A 242 -9.93 -7.62 17.12
CA ASN A 242 -10.05 -8.61 18.18
C ASN A 242 -8.68 -9.22 18.54
N PRO A 243 -8.53 -9.76 19.75
CA PRO A 243 -7.34 -10.51 20.12
C PRO A 243 -7.07 -11.68 19.16
N CYS A 244 -5.79 -11.93 18.94
CA CYS A 244 -5.28 -13.23 18.54
C CYS A 244 -4.99 -14.07 19.80
#